data_AF-Q6SGQ5-F1
#
_entry.id   AF-Q6SGQ5-F1
#
_cell.length_a   1.000
_cell.length_b   1.000
_cell.length_c   1.000
_cell.angle_alpha   90.00
_cell.angle_beta   90.00
_cell.angle_gamma   90.00
#
_symmetry.space_group_name_H-M   'P 1'
#
loop_
_entity.id
_entity.type
_entity.pdbx_description
1 polymer ?
#
loop_
_entity_poly.entity_id
_entity_poly.type
_entity_poly.pdbx_seq_one_letter_code
_entity_poly.pdbx_strand_id
1 'polypeptide(L)'
;MHLLVEELQGRWQLMFAALARGDDLPPGRRLRAEGMAEAAVLTGVADQDALDKAMDRIFREAFGRCLAEQFGDDWRSFSPFPEIPAVAHRAPVYPSTAD
;
A
#
# COMPACT_ATOMS: atom_id res chain seq x y z
N MET A 1 -15.38 10.36 10.92
CA MET A 1 -14.87 9.25 10.08
C MET A 1 -15.03 7.97 10.89
N HIS A 2 -15.14 6.79 10.27
CA HIS A 2 -15.27 5.53 11.02
C HIS A 2 -13.90 5.10 11.55
N LEU A 3 -13.79 4.74 12.84
CA LEU A 3 -12.52 4.43 13.51
C LEU A 3 -11.63 3.46 12.73
N LEU A 4 -12.22 2.43 12.13
CA LEU A 4 -11.51 1.46 11.28
C LEU A 4 -10.78 2.12 10.09
N VAL A 5 -11.44 3.06 9.42
CA VAL A 5 -10.89 3.77 8.26
C VAL A 5 -9.81 4.76 8.69
N GLU A 6 -9.98 5.40 9.85
CA GLU A 6 -8.96 6.30 10.43
C GLU A 6 -7.66 5.53 10.73
N GLU A 7 -7.78 4.40 11.42
CA GLU A 7 -6.63 3.54 11.74
C GLU A 7 -5.97 2.98 10.46
N LEU A 8 -6.77 2.59 9.45
CA LEU A 8 -6.24 2.12 8.17
C LEU A 8 -5.43 3.20 7.45
N GLN A 9 -5.94 4.43 7.39
CA GLN A 9 -5.23 5.56 6.80
C GLN A 9 -3.93 5.87 7.56
N GLY A 10 -3.96 5.85 8.90
CA GLY A 10 -2.76 6.04 9.72
C GLY A 10 -1.70 4.97 9.47
N ARG A 11 -2.11 3.71 9.27
CA ARG A 11 -1.19 2.63 8.90
C ARG A 11 -0.58 2.84 7.53
N TRP A 12 -1.37 3.21 6.52
CA TRP A 12 -0.84 3.53 5.19
C TRP A 12 0.16 4.67 5.23
N GLN A 13 -0.11 5.74 5.99
CA GLN A 13 0.83 6.85 6.17
C GLN A 13 2.18 6.36 6.71
N LEU A 14 2.17 5.57 7.78
CA LEU A 14 3.41 5.03 8.36
C LEU A 14 4.15 4.09 7.41
N MET A 15 3.42 3.22 6.70
CA MET A 15 3.99 2.25 5.77
C MET A 15 4.63 2.95 4.56
N PHE A 16 3.89 3.87 3.92
CA PHE A 16 4.37 4.56 2.72
C PHE A 16 5.48 5.56 3.05
N ALA A 17 5.43 6.23 4.20
CA ALA A 17 6.54 7.07 4.64
C ALA A 17 7.83 6.25 4.88
N ALA A 18 7.73 5.02 5.39
CA ALA A 18 8.89 4.13 5.55
C ALA A 18 9.43 3.69 4.18
N LEU A 19 8.56 3.21 3.30
CA LEU A 19 8.95 2.79 1.95
C LEU A 19 9.56 3.94 1.13
N ALA A 20 9.03 5.16 1.26
CA ALA A 20 9.56 6.34 0.58
C ALA A 20 10.99 6.70 1.02
N ARG A 21 11.39 6.33 2.25
CA ARG A 21 12.78 6.45 2.73
C ARG A 21 13.69 5.30 2.30
N GLY A 22 13.14 4.27 1.65
CA GLY A 22 13.86 3.03 1.34
C GLY A 22 13.95 2.06 2.51
N ASP A 23 13.16 2.25 3.57
CA ASP A 23 13.11 1.32 4.69
C ASP A 23 12.40 0.02 4.29
N ASP A 24 12.80 -1.09 4.91
CA ASP A 24 12.06 -2.35 4.80
C ASP A 24 10.67 -2.22 5.42
N LEU A 25 9.69 -2.81 4.74
CA LEU A 25 8.33 -2.94 5.25
C LEU A 25 8.06 -4.39 5.68
N PRO A 26 7.94 -4.68 6.99
CA PRO A 26 7.62 -6.01 7.46
C PRO A 26 6.29 -6.51 6.87
N PRO A 27 6.22 -7.73 6.31
CA PRO A 27 5.00 -8.26 5.69
C PRO A 27 3.77 -8.17 6.59
N GLY A 28 3.93 -8.43 7.90
CA GLY A 28 2.84 -8.39 8.86
C GLY A 28 2.24 -6.99 9.09
N ARG A 29 2.92 -5.89 8.72
CA ARG A 29 2.29 -4.56 8.73
C ARG A 29 1.34 -4.40 7.55
N ARG A 30 1.78 -4.81 6.35
CA ARG A 30 0.98 -4.79 5.12
C ARG A 30 -0.25 -5.67 5.23
N LEU A 31 -0.07 -6.95 5.58
CA LEU A 31 -1.18 -7.92 5.69
C LEU A 31 -2.27 -7.46 6.68
N ARG A 32 -1.90 -6.81 7.78
CA ARG A 32 -2.88 -6.25 8.73
C ARG A 32 -3.64 -5.05 8.19
N ALA A 33 -3.03 -4.22 7.34
CA ALA A 33 -3.72 -3.13 6.67
C ALA A 33 -4.67 -3.66 5.58
N GLU A 34 -4.24 -4.66 4.82
CA GLU A 34 -5.07 -5.34 3.80
C GLU A 34 -6.31 -5.97 4.42
N GLY A 35 -6.17 -6.73 5.52
CA GLY A 35 -7.32 -7.30 6.22
C GLY A 35 -8.27 -6.26 6.82
N MET A 36 -7.76 -5.08 7.22
CA MET A 36 -8.62 -3.98 7.66
C MET A 36 -9.39 -3.32 6.52
N ALA A 37 -8.76 -3.17 5.35
CA ALA A 37 -9.43 -2.69 4.15
C ALA A 37 -10.56 -3.64 3.75
N GLU A 38 -10.28 -4.94 3.72
CA GLU A 38 -11.28 -5.98 3.46
C GLU A 38 -12.43 -5.93 4.46
N ALA A 39 -12.13 -5.84 5.77
CA ALA A 39 -13.15 -5.71 6.80
C ALA A 39 -14.02 -4.45 6.63
N ALA A 40 -13.43 -3.32 6.23
CA ALA A 40 -14.17 -2.08 6.01
C ALA A 40 -15.18 -2.22 4.85
N VAL A 41 -14.82 -2.94 3.79
CA VAL A 41 -15.72 -3.24 2.68
C VAL A 41 -16.79 -4.25 3.07
N LEU A 42 -16.40 -5.36 3.70
CA LEU A 42 -17.33 -6.41 4.13
C LEU A 42 -18.39 -5.90 5.11
N THR A 43 -18.05 -4.92 5.95
CA THR A 43 -18.96 -4.34 6.94
C THR A 43 -19.75 -3.14 6.42
N GLY A 44 -19.56 -2.75 5.15
CA GLY A 44 -20.25 -1.60 4.54
C GLY A 44 -19.80 -0.23 5.09
N VAL A 45 -18.65 -0.18 5.77
CA VAL A 45 -18.07 1.06 6.32
C VAL A 45 -17.49 1.94 5.20
N ALA A 46 -16.95 1.33 4.16
CA ALA A 46 -16.46 1.98 2.96
C ALA A 46 -16.67 1.05 1.76
N ASP A 47 -16.71 1.59 0.55
CA ASP A 47 -16.57 0.79 -0.66
C ASP A 47 -15.09 0.73 -1.09
N GLN A 48 -14.78 -0.18 -2.02
CA GLN A 48 -13.43 -0.36 -2.53
C GLN A 48 -12.88 0.91 -3.19
N ASP A 49 -13.69 1.60 -4.01
CA ASP A 49 -13.27 2.80 -4.75
C ASP A 49 -12.87 3.94 -3.80
N ALA A 50 -13.61 4.13 -2.70
CA ALA A 50 -13.29 5.08 -1.66
C ALA A 50 -11.97 4.76 -0.95
N LEU A 51 -11.70 3.47 -0.68
CA LEU A 51 -10.44 3.03 -0.10
C LEU A 51 -9.27 3.19 -1.07
N ASP A 52 -9.47 2.91 -2.36
CA ASP A 52 -8.45 3.06 -3.40
C ASP A 52 -8.05 4.53 -3.56
N LYS A 53 -9.04 5.45 -3.59
CA LYS A 53 -8.81 6.90 -3.62
C LYS A 53 -8.10 7.40 -2.37
N ALA A 54 -8.47 6.88 -1.18
CA ALA A 54 -7.81 7.25 0.07
C ALA A 54 -6.35 6.76 0.09
N MET A 55 -6.10 5.53 -0.35
CA MET A 55 -4.76 4.96 -0.47
C MET A 55 -3.92 5.75 -1.48
N ASP A 56 -4.48 6.09 -2.64
CA ASP A 56 -3.78 6.86 -3.68
C ASP A 56 -3.36 8.25 -3.19
N ARG A 57 -4.26 8.95 -2.48
CA ARG A 57 -3.94 10.24 -1.86
C ARG A 57 -2.77 10.12 -0.89
N ILE A 58 -2.82 9.16 0.03
CA ILE A 58 -1.78 8.96 1.05
C ILE A 58 -0.47 8.50 0.41
N PHE A 59 -0.54 7.69 -0.64
CA PHE A 59 0.61 7.30 -1.43
C PHE A 59 1.25 8.52 -2.11
N ARG A 60 0.46 9.39 -2.73
CA ARG A 60 0.93 10.64 -3.34
C ARG A 60 1.58 11.57 -2.33
N GLU A 61 1.04 11.67 -1.12
CA GLU A 61 1.63 12.44 -0.01
C GLU A 61 3.05 11.94 0.35
N ALA A 62 3.28 10.62 0.30
CA ALA A 62 4.56 10.01 0.65
C ALA A 62 5.58 10.00 -0.52
N PHE A 63 5.13 9.73 -1.74
CA PHE A 63 6.00 9.48 -2.91
C PHE A 63 6.00 10.61 -3.95
N GLY A 64 5.11 11.59 -3.84
CA GLY A 64 4.97 12.68 -4.81
C GLY A 64 4.30 12.30 -6.14
N ARG A 65 3.79 11.08 -6.27
CA ARG A 65 3.13 10.53 -7.47
C ARG A 65 1.99 9.58 -7.07
N CYS A 66 0.99 9.38 -7.91
CA CYS A 66 -0.08 8.40 -7.65
C CYS A 66 0.35 6.95 -7.90
N LEU A 67 -0.51 6.03 -7.48
CA LEU A 67 -0.42 4.60 -7.75
C LEU A 67 -0.40 4.32 -9.25
N ALA A 68 -1.25 4.98 -10.03
CA ALA A 68 -1.29 4.81 -11.48
C ALA A 68 0.03 5.24 -12.16
N GLU A 69 0.61 6.37 -11.72
CA GLU A 69 1.92 6.83 -12.20
C GLU A 69 3.06 5.85 -11.85
N GLN A 70 2.95 5.12 -10.74
CA GLN A 70 3.99 4.20 -10.26
C GLN A 70 3.83 2.76 -10.76
N PHE A 71 2.60 2.25 -10.84
CA PHE A 71 2.28 0.84 -11.06
C PHE A 71 1.47 0.60 -12.34
N GLY A 72 1.13 1.65 -13.10
CA GLY A 72 0.28 1.58 -14.29
C GLY A 72 -1.20 1.84 -13.98
N ASP A 73 -1.97 2.29 -14.98
CA ASP A 73 -3.40 2.61 -14.82
C ASP A 73 -4.24 1.40 -14.39
N ASP A 74 -3.81 0.20 -14.77
CA ASP A 74 -4.45 -1.08 -14.49
C ASP A 74 -3.80 -1.82 -13.32
N TRP A 75 -3.09 -1.12 -12.44
CA TRP A 75 -2.40 -1.71 -11.28
C TRP A 75 -3.29 -2.65 -10.44
N ARG A 76 -4.60 -2.36 -10.36
CA ARG A 76 -5.57 -3.17 -9.61
C ARG A 76 -5.83 -4.55 -10.25
N SER A 77 -5.47 -4.75 -11.51
CA SER A 77 -5.44 -6.06 -12.19
C SER A 77 -4.28 -6.94 -11.73
N PHE A 78 -3.18 -6.33 -11.27
CA PHE A 78 -1.98 -7.03 -10.78
C PHE A 78 -1.93 -7.14 -9.25
N SER A 79 -2.63 -6.26 -8.54
CA SER A 79 -2.82 -6.30 -7.08
C SER A 79 -4.31 -6.20 -6.76
N PRO A 80 -5.06 -7.31 -6.92
CA PRO A 80 -6.51 -7.31 -6.68
C PRO A 80 -6.83 -6.91 -5.24
N PHE A 81 -7.95 -6.23 -5.03
CA PHE A 81 -8.35 -5.83 -3.69
C PHE A 81 -8.46 -7.06 -2.76
N PRO A 82 -7.95 -7.01 -1.52
CA PRO A 82 -7.47 -5.84 -0.77
C PRO A 82 -5.96 -5.55 -0.88
N GLU A 83 -5.23 -6.18 -1.80
CA GLU A 83 -3.77 -6.11 -1.87
C GLU A 83 -3.25 -4.68 -2.06
N ILE A 84 -2.18 -4.36 -1.35
CA ILE A 84 -1.45 -3.10 -1.45
C ILE A 84 -0.26 -3.31 -2.41
N PRO A 85 -0.20 -2.59 -3.54
CA PRO A 85 0.85 -2.81 -4.56
C PRO A 85 2.25 -2.37 -4.11
N ALA A 86 2.33 -1.50 -3.10
CA ALA A 86 3.59 -0.97 -2.60
C ALA A 86 4.30 -1.97 -1.66
N VAL A 87 5.43 -2.52 -2.15
CA VAL A 87 6.35 -3.39 -1.41
C VAL A 87 7.76 -2.82 -1.43
N ALA A 88 8.60 -3.22 -0.47
CA ALA A 88 10.00 -2.81 -0.43
C ALA A 88 10.73 -3.27 -1.71
N HIS A 89 11.60 -2.40 -2.24
CA HIS A 89 12.46 -2.78 -3.36
C HIS A 89 13.40 -3.90 -2.93
N ARG A 90 13.57 -4.89 -3.82
CA ARG A 90 14.54 -5.96 -3.59
C ARG A 90 15.93 -5.34 -3.48
N ALA A 91 16.65 -5.67 -2.40
CA ALA A 91 18.04 -5.27 -2.26
C ALA A 91 18.87 -5.74 -3.48
N PRO A 92 19.81 -4.92 -3.98
CA PRO A 92 20.68 -5.31 -5.07
C PRO A 92 21.47 -6.55 -4.67
N VAL A 93 21.30 -7.63 -5.43
CA VAL A 93 22.10 -8.85 -5.26
C VAL A 93 23.34 -8.69 -6.12
N TYR A 94 24.49 -8.48 -5.48
CA TYR A 94 25.77 -8.53 -6.17
C TYR A 94 26.22 -10.01 -6.27
N PRO A 95 26.49 -10.54 -7.47
CA PRO A 95 27.04 -11.89 -7.60
C PRO A 95 28.41 -11.94 -6.92
N SER A 96 28.59 -12.87 -5.99
CA SER A 96 29.85 -13.09 -5.28
C SER A 96 30.86 -13.92 -6.06
N THR A 97 30.51 -14.31 -7.29
CA THR A 97 31.33 -15.13 -8.18
C THR A 97 31.32 -14.49 -9.56
N ALA A 98 32.51 -14.31 -10.15
CA ALA A 98 32.64 -13.98 -11.57
C ALA A 98 32.21 -15.20 -12.41
N ASP A 99 31.53 -14.95 -13.53
CA ASP A 99 31.26 -15.96 -14.57
C ASP A 99 32.58 -16.56 -15.12
#